data_AF-A0A8T7CAA0-F1
#
_entry.id   AF-A0A8T7CAA0-F1
#
_cell.length_a   1.000
_cell.length_b   1.000
_cell.length_c   1.000
_cell.angle_alpha   90.00
_cell.angle_beta   90.00
_cell.angle_gamma   90.00
#
_symmetry.space_group_name_H-M   'P 1'
#
loop_
_entity.id
_entity.type
_entity.pdbx_description
1 polymer ?
#
loop_
_entity_poly.entity_id
_entity_poly.type
_entity_poly.pdbx_seq_one_letter_code
_entity_poly.pdbx_strand_id
1 'polypeptide(L)'
;MTQFVPDSKHLLKRRMSSGWDAHHVCKTLVLWYPELLRVGSIHVDMRQPRQVMEFLQCLQDYPADLQDIMILLAQRYGVQKATFALDNAIRRHVEETRRRHDEEVAEGDASVEPERLTA
;
A
#
# COMPACT_ATOMS: atom_id res chain seq x y z
N MET A 1 -4.21 24.60 15.37
CA MET A 1 -2.89 23.93 15.32
C MET A 1 -3.14 22.45 15.39
N THR A 2 -3.10 21.76 14.25
CA THR A 2 -3.42 20.33 14.18
C THR A 2 -2.14 19.54 14.45
N GLN A 3 -2.08 18.89 15.61
CA GLN A 3 -1.00 17.98 15.98
C GLN A 3 -0.90 16.86 14.93
N PHE A 4 0.26 16.78 14.27
CA PHE A 4 0.70 15.59 13.57
C PHE A 4 0.92 14.52 14.64
N VAL A 5 0.00 13.55 14.73
CA VAL A 5 0.04 12.51 15.76
C VAL A 5 1.29 11.66 15.52
N PRO A 6 2.24 11.63 16.47
CA PRO A 6 3.47 10.88 16.34
C PRO A 6 3.20 9.42 16.70
N ASP A 7 2.70 8.65 15.74
CA ASP A 7 2.65 7.19 15.88
C ASP A 7 2.86 6.41 14.56
N SER A 8 3.62 7.01 13.63
CA SER A 8 3.98 6.32 12.39
C SER A 8 5.00 5.20 12.62
N LYS A 9 5.78 5.24 13.71
CA LYS A 9 6.81 4.22 14.01
C LYS A 9 6.22 2.86 14.43
N HIS A 10 5.09 2.82 15.13
CA HIS A 10 4.46 1.55 15.52
C HIS A 10 3.65 0.91 14.39
N LEU A 11 3.18 1.70 13.42
CA LEU A 11 2.58 1.18 12.18
C LEU A 11 3.61 0.56 11.22
N LEU A 12 4.88 0.97 11.30
CA LEU A 12 5.93 0.55 10.36
C LEU A 12 6.69 -0.70 10.81
N LYS A 13 6.93 -0.90 12.11
CA LYS A 13 7.68 -2.08 12.62
C LYS A 13 6.87 -3.38 12.69
N ARG A 14 5.54 -3.32 12.76
CA ARG A 14 4.68 -4.52 12.80
C ARG A 14 4.31 -5.09 11.42
N ARG A 15 4.72 -4.46 10.31
CA ARG A 15 4.16 -4.75 8.98
C ARG A 15 4.95 -5.71 8.09
N MET A 16 6.18 -6.10 8.43
CA MET A 16 6.81 -7.25 7.74
C MET A 16 6.15 -8.59 8.09
N SER A 17 5.23 -8.63 9.05
CA SER A 17 4.43 -9.81 9.40
C SER A 17 2.97 -9.75 8.95
N SER A 18 2.58 -8.80 8.08
CA SER A 18 1.15 -8.46 7.82
C SER A 18 0.60 -8.85 6.44
N GLY A 19 1.29 -9.68 5.66
CA GLY A 19 0.69 -10.37 4.51
C GLY A 19 0.27 -9.48 3.34
N TRP A 20 0.85 -8.29 3.17
CA TRP A 20 0.63 -7.45 1.99
C TRP A 20 1.83 -7.44 1.04
N ASP A 21 1.55 -7.45 -0.26
CA ASP A 21 2.54 -7.51 -1.34
C ASP A 21 2.87 -6.11 -1.88
N ALA A 22 4.14 -5.70 -1.76
CA ALA A 22 4.61 -4.41 -2.25
C ALA A 22 4.51 -4.27 -3.77
N HIS A 23 4.72 -5.34 -4.53
CA HIS A 23 4.57 -5.33 -5.98
C HIS A 23 3.11 -5.09 -6.39
N HIS A 24 2.15 -5.73 -5.70
CA HIS A 24 0.72 -5.49 -5.93
C HIS A 24 0.31 -4.06 -5.57
N VAL A 25 0.85 -3.52 -4.48
CA VAL A 25 0.63 -2.12 -4.08
C VAL A 25 1.20 -1.15 -5.11
N CYS A 26 2.43 -1.37 -5.61
CA CYS A 26 3.01 -0.59 -6.70
C CYS A 26 2.12 -0.60 -7.94
N LYS A 27 1.67 -1.78 -8.36
CA LYS A 27 0.76 -1.94 -9.51
C LYS A 27 -0.55 -1.18 -9.31
N THR A 28 -1.12 -1.25 -8.11
CA THR A 28 -2.36 -0.54 -7.76
C THR A 28 -2.17 0.97 -7.84
N LEU A 29 -1.07 1.50 -7.29
CA LEU A 29 -0.75 2.93 -7.35
C LEU A 29 -0.53 3.39 -8.80
N VAL A 30 0.18 2.62 -9.61
CA VAL A 30 0.38 2.92 -11.04
C VAL A 30 -0.94 2.94 -11.81
N LEU A 31 -1.88 2.04 -11.50
CA LEU A 31 -3.21 2.02 -12.11
C LEU A 31 -4.06 3.23 -11.72
N TRP A 32 -3.95 3.71 -10.48
CA TRP A 32 -4.67 4.90 -10.00
C TRP A 32 -4.05 6.21 -10.51
N TYR A 33 -2.75 6.21 -10.77
CA TYR A 33 -1.99 7.39 -11.17
C TYR A 33 -1.12 7.10 -12.41
N PRO A 34 -1.74 6.73 -13.56
CA PRO A 34 -1.00 6.34 -14.77
C PRO A 34 -0.15 7.48 -15.35
N GLU A 35 -0.49 8.73 -15.04
CA GLU A 35 0.27 9.90 -15.43
C GLU A 35 1.66 9.98 -14.80
N LEU A 36 1.94 9.24 -13.72
CA LEU A 36 3.28 9.16 -13.13
C LEU A 36 4.28 8.47 -14.06
N LEU A 37 3.81 7.54 -14.90
CA LEU A 37 4.65 6.87 -15.91
C LEU A 37 5.02 7.78 -17.09
N ARG A 38 4.39 8.96 -17.20
CA ARG A 38 4.56 9.89 -18.33
C ARG A 38 5.50 11.05 -18.03
N VAL A 39 6.08 11.11 -16.83
CA VAL A 39 6.84 12.27 -16.35
C VAL A 39 8.34 12.03 -16.55
N GLY A 40 8.92 12.69 -17.56
CA GLY A 40 10.35 12.69 -17.86
C GLY A 40 11.18 13.78 -17.16
N SER A 41 10.63 14.49 -16.18
CA SER A 41 11.43 15.44 -15.39
C SER A 41 10.84 15.68 -14.01
N ILE A 42 11.67 15.47 -13.00
CA ILE A 42 11.36 15.50 -11.57
C ILE A 42 11.69 16.91 -11.06
N HIS A 43 10.68 17.72 -10.75
CA HIS A 43 10.86 18.97 -10.00
C HIS A 43 10.17 18.85 -8.64
N VAL A 44 10.97 18.77 -7.59
CA VAL A 44 10.48 18.77 -6.20
C VAL A 44 10.22 20.21 -5.79
N ASP A 45 8.95 20.63 -5.74
CA ASP A 45 8.61 21.91 -5.10
C ASP A 45 8.73 21.75 -3.57
N MET A 46 9.91 22.08 -3.04
CA MET A 46 10.35 21.88 -1.66
C MET A 46 9.76 22.88 -0.66
N ARG A 47 8.47 23.25 -0.78
CA ARG A 47 7.88 24.27 0.11
C ARG A 47 7.70 23.82 1.56
N GLN A 48 7.91 22.54 1.88
CA GLN A 48 7.76 21.97 3.23
C GLN A 48 8.87 20.97 3.57
N PRO A 49 10.13 21.43 3.75
CA PRO A 49 11.31 20.57 3.85
C PRO A 49 11.24 19.55 5.01
N ARG A 50 10.62 19.91 6.13
CA ARG A 50 10.46 19.02 7.29
C ARG A 50 9.53 17.83 7.01
N GLN A 51 8.37 18.08 6.40
CA GLN A 51 7.42 17.00 6.08
C GLN A 51 7.98 16.06 5.00
N VAL A 52 8.72 16.62 4.03
CA VAL A 52 9.41 15.82 3.01
C VAL A 52 10.48 14.94 3.64
N MET A 53 11.29 15.46 4.57
CA MET A 53 12.28 14.66 5.29
C MET A 53 11.64 13.54 6.13
N GLU A 54 10.61 13.84 6.90
CA GLU A 54 9.89 12.85 7.71
C GLU A 54 9.25 11.77 6.82
N PHE A 55 8.73 12.15 5.66
CA PHE A 55 8.20 11.22 4.66
C PHE A 55 9.28 10.33 4.04
N LEU A 56 10.41 10.89 3.60
CA LEU A 56 11.54 10.12 3.05
C LEU A 56 12.13 9.16 4.08
N GLN A 57 12.24 9.57 5.35
CA GLN A 57 12.67 8.68 6.43
C GLN A 57 11.70 7.52 6.66
N CYS A 58 10.39 7.73 6.49
CA CYS A 58 9.42 6.64 6.59
C CYS A 58 9.52 5.67 5.41
N LEU A 59 9.94 6.13 4.23
CA LEU A 59 10.08 5.32 3.03
C LEU A 59 11.36 4.48 2.99
N GLN A 60 12.37 4.80 3.80
CA GLN A 60 13.70 4.15 3.74
C GLN A 60 13.65 2.61 3.84
N ASP A 61 12.64 2.08 4.54
CA ASP A 61 12.46 0.65 4.79
C ASP A 61 11.56 -0.04 3.72
N TYR A 62 11.07 0.71 2.73
CA TYR A 62 10.23 0.19 1.64
C TYR A 62 11.08 -0.25 0.44
N PRO A 63 10.58 -1.14 -0.43
CA PRO A 63 11.26 -1.47 -1.69
C PRO A 63 11.47 -0.23 -2.57
N ALA A 64 12.60 -0.16 -3.26
CA ALA A 64 13.02 1.00 -4.07
C ALA A 64 11.93 1.47 -5.05
N ASP A 65 11.32 0.54 -5.79
CA ASP A 65 10.26 0.85 -6.74
C ASP A 65 9.06 1.57 -6.10
N LEU A 66 8.71 1.19 -4.86
CA LEU A 66 7.64 1.82 -4.11
C LEU A 66 8.07 3.19 -3.58
N GLN A 67 9.33 3.34 -3.17
CA GLN A 67 9.87 4.65 -2.78
C GLN A 67 9.78 5.64 -3.96
N ASP A 68 10.18 5.22 -5.16
CA ASP A 68 10.16 6.07 -6.36
C ASP A 68 8.73 6.53 -6.70
N ILE A 69 7.76 5.62 -6.71
CA ILE A 69 6.34 5.95 -6.94
C ILE A 69 5.84 6.94 -5.89
N MET A 70 6.18 6.73 -4.62
CA MET A 70 5.75 7.57 -3.52
C MET A 70 6.36 8.96 -3.56
N ILE A 71 7.62 9.07 -3.99
CA ILE A 71 8.30 10.34 -4.22
C ILE A 71 7.63 11.10 -5.38
N LEU A 72 7.35 10.44 -6.50
CA LEU A 72 6.66 11.05 -7.64
C LEU A 72 5.25 11.52 -7.27
N LEU A 73 4.51 10.71 -6.49
CA LEU A 73 3.21 11.09 -5.94
C LEU A 73 3.31 12.32 -5.04
N ALA A 74 4.27 12.33 -4.11
CA ALA A 74 4.44 13.42 -3.16
C ALA A 74 4.83 14.72 -3.86
N GLN A 75 5.63 14.65 -4.93
CA GLN A 75 5.98 15.82 -5.73
C GLN A 75 4.78 16.39 -6.48
N ARG A 76 3.99 15.53 -7.12
CA ARG A 76 2.89 15.96 -7.98
C ARG A 76 1.65 16.39 -7.19
N TYR A 77 1.41 15.75 -6.06
CA TYR A 77 0.15 15.85 -5.31
C TYR A 77 0.32 16.27 -3.85
N GLY A 78 1.55 16.39 -3.37
CA GLY A 78 1.87 16.65 -1.98
C GLY A 78 1.99 15.37 -1.13
N VAL A 79 2.82 15.45 -0.09
CA VAL A 79 3.11 14.36 0.86
C VAL A 79 1.84 13.74 1.44
N GLN A 80 0.86 14.57 1.84
CA GLN A 80 -0.39 14.08 2.45
C GLN A 80 -1.18 13.17 1.51
N LYS A 81 -1.29 13.54 0.23
CA LYS A 81 -2.01 12.76 -0.77
C LYS A 81 -1.26 11.49 -1.13
N ALA A 82 0.08 11.53 -1.18
CA ALA A 82 0.90 10.34 -1.37
C ALA A 82 0.70 9.33 -0.23
N THR A 83 0.77 9.77 1.03
CA THR A 83 0.54 8.90 2.19
C THR A 83 -0.86 8.28 2.18
N PHE A 84 -1.89 9.06 1.84
CA PHE A 84 -3.27 8.54 1.74
C PHE A 84 -3.43 7.50 0.62
N ALA A 85 -2.78 7.75 -0.53
CA ALA A 85 -2.79 6.80 -1.65
C ALA A 85 -2.14 5.46 -1.26
N LEU A 86 -0.98 5.50 -0.59
CA LEU A 86 -0.31 4.29 -0.10
C LEU A 86 -1.17 3.50 0.88
N ASP A 87 -1.77 4.19 1.85
CA ASP A 87 -2.58 3.53 2.86
C ASP A 87 -3.82 2.87 2.25
N ASN A 88 -4.49 3.53 1.30
CA ASN A 88 -5.62 2.94 0.58
C ASN A 88 -5.20 1.75 -0.29
N ALA A 89 -4.05 1.81 -0.96
CA ALA A 89 -3.56 0.71 -1.78
C ALA A 89 -3.25 -0.53 -0.92
N ILE A 90 -2.66 -0.33 0.26
CA ILE A 90 -2.40 -1.42 1.21
C ILE A 90 -3.70 -2.01 1.74
N ARG A 91 -4.66 -1.17 2.19
CA ARG A 91 -5.96 -1.65 2.67
C ARG A 91 -6.69 -2.48 1.63
N ARG A 92 -6.72 -1.98 0.38
CA ARG A 92 -7.36 -2.68 -0.73
C ARG A 92 -6.71 -4.05 -0.98
N HIS A 93 -5.39 -4.13 -0.96
CA HIS A 93 -4.71 -5.41 -1.13
C HIS A 93 -5.05 -6.40 0.00
N VAL A 94 -5.06 -5.93 1.26
CA VAL A 94 -5.43 -6.77 2.41
C VAL A 94 -6.88 -7.26 2.29
N GLU A 95 -7.80 -6.40 1.88
CA GLU A 95 -9.21 -6.77 1.62
C GLU A 95 -9.34 -7.79 0.48
N GLU A 96 -8.62 -7.59 -0.62
CA GLU A 96 -8.59 -8.52 -1.76
C GLU A 96 -8.03 -9.90 -1.37
N THR A 97 -6.94 -9.94 -0.61
CA THR A 97 -6.34 -11.18 -0.11
C THR A 97 -7.27 -11.90 0.86
N ARG A 98 -7.92 -11.17 1.77
CA ARG A 98 -8.90 -11.76 2.69
C ARG A 98 -10.09 -12.34 1.94
N ARG A 99 -10.62 -11.62 0.95
CA ARG A 99 -11.76 -12.10 0.16
C ARG A 99 -11.43 -13.40 -0.59
N ARG A 100 -10.24 -13.49 -1.20
CA ARG A 100 -9.80 -14.72 -1.87
C ARG A 100 -9.68 -15.89 -0.91
N HIS A 101 -9.14 -15.65 0.28
CA HIS A 101 -9.05 -16.69 1.31
C HIS A 101 -10.45 -17.15 1.77
N ASP A 102 -11.39 -16.23 1.96
CA ASP A 102 -12.77 -16.58 2.33
C ASP A 102 -13.48 -17.36 1.20
N GLU A 103 -13.22 -17.03 -0.07
CA GLU A 103 -13.71 -17.76 -1.26
C GLU A 103 -13.11 -19.18 -1.35
N GLU A 104 -11.78 -19.32 -1.17
CA GLU A 104 -11.08 -20.62 -1.18
C GLU A 104 -11.51 -21.53 -0.03
N VAL A 105 -11.76 -20.97 1.16
CA VAL A 105 -12.30 -21.71 2.31
C VAL A 105 -13.75 -22.15 2.03
N ALA A 106 -14.58 -21.29 1.44
CA ALA A 106 -15.95 -21.64 1.09
C ALA A 106 -16.02 -22.73 0.00
N GLU A 107 -15.14 -22.68 -1.01
CA GLU A 107 -15.04 -23.71 -2.07
C GLU A 107 -14.45 -25.04 -1.54
N GLY A 108 -13.51 -24.96 -0.61
CA GLY A 108 -12.93 -26.12 0.06
C GLY A 108 -13.93 -26.86 0.95
N ASP A 109 -14.80 -26.13 1.66
CA ASP A 109 -15.85 -26.70 2.52
C ASP A 109 -17.03 -27.24 1.69
N ALA A 110 -17.36 -26.61 0.55
CA ALA A 110 -18.38 -27.09 -0.39
C ALA A 110 -17.96 -28.36 -1.18
N SER A 111 -16.66 -28.68 -1.25
CA SER A 111 -16.16 -29.90 -1.90
C SER A 111 -16.20 -31.14 -0.99
N VAL A 112 -16.55 -30.99 0.29
CA VAL A 112 -16.75 -32.10 1.23
C VAL A 112 -18.24 -32.45 1.31
N GLU A 113 -18.86 -32.78 0.18
CA GLU A 113 -20.12 -33.53 0.19
C GLU A 113 -19.81 -35.01 0.49
N PRO A 114 -20.60 -35.66 1.36
CA PRO A 114 -20.22 -36.94 1.96
C PRO A 114 -20.35 -38.07 0.95
N GLU A 115 -19.22 -38.64 0.51
CA GLU A 115 -19.25 -40.01 0.00
C GLU A 115 -19.74 -40.93 1.12
N ARG A 116 -20.97 -41.43 0.93
CA ARG A 116 -21.51 -42.72 1.37
C ARG A 116 -21.87 -42.88 2.85
N LEU A 117 -23.17 -42.86 3.11
CA LEU A 117 -23.80 -43.80 4.05
C LEU A 117 -25.10 -44.33 3.46
N THR A 118 -24.97 -45.15 2.42
CA THR A 118 -25.97 -46.17 2.07
C THR A 118 -25.27 -47.51 2.10
N ALA A 119 -25.33 -48.17 3.25
CA ALA A 119 -25.05 -49.59 3.44
C ALA A 119 -26.05 -50.13 4.46
#